data_AF-A0A1Q3DA93-F1
#
_entry.id   AF-A0A1Q3DA93-F1
#
_cell.length_a   1.000
_cell.length_b   1.000
_cell.length_c   1.000
_cell.angle_alpha   90.00
_cell.angle_beta   90.00
_cell.angle_gamma   90.00
#
_symmetry.space_group_name_H-M   'P 1'
#
loop_
_entity.id
_entity.type
_entity.pdbx_description
1 polymer ?
#
loop_
_entity_poly.entity_id
_entity_poly.type
_entity_poly.pdbx_seq_one_letter_code
_entity_poly.pdbx_strand_id
1 'polypeptide(L)'
;IHLGGPLRMAMDNMVKGVALQQTVGDLSQDLVAITSYLSVMVADILPRETFEWKLKILKSASGFANSRLHTVKAQTLLLSRSLLYSTIIHIFYVDFIYFLSNWQYSQKANHSAVREDAYRFSNAAYVCQEDGLDVETIIKGASFYRREKFHDYVKDFVPPTPSEFTKIYESNRLIVAAMSPIMLSTLEDGKIVKGLAGIPSDGPVLFIGYHMLLGLDLAPMVCQFMMERNILLRGMAHPLMFFRAKDGDLPESTFNTVRVMGAIPVTATNFYKLLSSKSHVLLYPGGMREAIHMKGEQYKLIWPEQSEFVRMAARFGAKIVPFAHVGEDDFGEVVFDLNEQMKIPYFKAKIEEYTDETVRLGTDVEGEVGNQKIHLPWILPKVPGQLYYYFGKPIETAGREKELMEKEKARELYLQIKSGVKNCIVYLKEKRENNPYRNILARVTYQATHGFTSDVPTFDL
;
A
#
# COMPACT_ATOMS: atom_id res chain seq x y z
N ILE A 1 -34.86 -22.31 15.49
CA ILE A 1 -35.99 -21.36 15.55
C ILE A 1 -35.53 -20.09 14.84
N HIS A 2 -36.17 -19.73 13.72
CA HIS A 2 -35.88 -18.53 12.94
C HIS A 2 -36.13 -17.27 13.78
N LEU A 3 -35.07 -16.53 14.13
CA LEU A 3 -35.14 -15.32 14.98
C LEU A 3 -34.61 -14.05 14.27
N GLY A 4 -34.39 -14.09 12.95
CA GLY A 4 -33.66 -13.03 12.23
C GLY A 4 -34.50 -12.05 11.40
N GLY A 5 -35.83 -12.14 11.39
CA GLY A 5 -36.67 -11.32 10.49
C GLY A 5 -36.80 -9.84 10.91
N PRO A 6 -37.19 -9.53 12.15
CA PRO A 6 -37.47 -8.15 12.57
C PRO A 6 -36.20 -7.33 12.88
N LEU A 7 -35.19 -7.94 13.51
CA LEU A 7 -33.92 -7.29 13.84
C LEU A 7 -33.15 -6.85 12.58
N ARG A 8 -33.32 -7.61 11.49
CA ARG A 8 -32.77 -7.34 10.15
C ARG A 8 -33.41 -6.10 9.52
N MET A 9 -34.72 -5.89 9.65
CA MET A 9 -35.39 -4.69 9.14
C MET A 9 -34.99 -3.42 9.89
N ALA A 10 -34.82 -3.49 11.21
CA ALA A 10 -34.39 -2.35 12.03
C ALA A 10 -32.94 -1.92 11.71
N MET A 11 -32.02 -2.88 11.51
CA MET A 11 -30.65 -2.59 11.11
C MET A 11 -30.54 -2.04 9.67
N ASP A 12 -31.34 -2.56 8.72
CA ASP A 12 -31.36 -2.07 7.34
C ASP A 12 -31.82 -0.60 7.23
N ASN A 13 -32.74 -0.16 8.10
CA ASN A 13 -33.21 1.23 8.13
C ASN A 13 -32.17 2.20 8.72
N MET A 14 -31.37 1.75 9.69
CA MET A 14 -30.28 2.55 10.27
C MET A 14 -29.11 2.76 9.30
N VAL A 15 -28.87 1.78 8.41
CA VAL A 15 -27.80 1.82 7.40
C VAL A 15 -28.17 2.68 6.18
N LYS A 16 -29.47 2.88 5.89
CA LYS A 16 -29.93 3.56 4.66
C LYS A 16 -30.07 5.08 4.73
N GLY A 17 -29.80 5.74 5.85
CA GLY A 17 -29.70 7.20 5.94
C GLY A 17 -30.84 7.96 5.23
N VAL A 18 -32.07 7.83 5.72
CA VAL A 18 -33.24 8.55 5.17
C VAL A 18 -33.50 9.85 5.96
N ALA A 19 -34.03 10.85 5.26
CA ALA A 19 -34.10 12.27 5.60
C ALA A 19 -34.49 12.65 7.06
N LEU A 20 -33.85 13.73 7.52
CA LEU A 20 -33.68 14.23 8.90
C LEU A 20 -34.96 14.59 9.70
N GLN A 21 -36.18 14.41 9.17
CA GLN A 21 -37.41 14.84 9.86
C GLN A 21 -38.26 13.69 10.45
N GLN A 22 -38.00 12.43 10.12
CA GLN A 22 -38.64 11.26 10.75
C GLN A 22 -37.83 10.66 11.92
N THR A 23 -36.62 11.17 12.16
CA THR A 23 -35.55 10.49 12.89
C THR A 23 -35.73 10.39 14.41
N VAL A 24 -36.57 11.22 15.06
CA VAL A 24 -36.66 11.22 16.54
C VAL A 24 -37.74 10.25 17.05
N GLY A 25 -38.84 10.08 16.31
CA GLY A 25 -39.92 9.16 16.68
C GLY A 25 -39.55 7.70 16.48
N ASP A 26 -38.90 7.39 15.35
CA ASP A 26 -38.56 6.02 14.98
C ASP A 26 -37.36 5.49 15.78
N LEU A 27 -36.35 6.31 16.10
CA LEU A 27 -35.25 5.91 17.00
C LEU A 27 -35.75 5.59 18.41
N SER A 28 -36.77 6.32 18.89
CA SER A 28 -37.36 6.09 20.22
C SER A 28 -38.08 4.74 20.27
N GLN A 29 -38.87 4.42 19.23
CA GLN A 29 -39.54 3.12 19.13
C GLN A 29 -38.55 1.97 18.93
N ASP A 30 -37.49 2.19 18.15
CA ASP A 30 -36.44 1.18 17.94
C ASP A 30 -35.57 0.95 19.19
N LEU A 31 -35.29 1.99 19.99
CA LEU A 31 -34.62 1.85 21.28
C LEU A 31 -35.47 1.08 22.30
N VAL A 32 -36.79 1.33 22.31
CA VAL A 32 -37.76 0.60 23.14
C VAL A 32 -37.89 -0.86 22.68
N ALA A 33 -37.86 -1.10 21.37
CA ALA A 33 -37.82 -2.45 20.80
C ALA A 33 -36.51 -3.16 21.19
N ILE A 34 -35.34 -2.53 21.07
CA ILE A 34 -34.05 -3.11 21.45
C ILE A 34 -33.98 -3.42 22.94
N THR A 35 -34.51 -2.54 23.81
CA THR A 35 -34.56 -2.80 25.26
C THR A 35 -35.51 -3.93 25.63
N SER A 36 -36.65 -4.05 24.94
CA SER A 36 -37.58 -5.17 25.13
C SER A 36 -37.03 -6.50 24.58
N TYR A 37 -36.27 -6.49 23.48
CA TYR A 37 -35.55 -7.68 23.00
C TYR A 37 -34.38 -8.08 23.91
N LEU A 38 -33.64 -7.11 24.47
CA LEU A 38 -32.60 -7.37 25.47
C LEU A 38 -33.20 -7.91 26.78
N SER A 39 -34.33 -7.37 27.24
CA SER A 39 -34.99 -7.88 28.44
C SER A 39 -35.50 -9.31 28.24
N VAL A 40 -36.06 -9.63 27.05
CA VAL A 40 -36.51 -10.98 26.71
C VAL A 40 -35.32 -11.94 26.51
N MET A 41 -34.21 -11.51 25.89
CA MET A 41 -32.99 -12.34 25.77
C MET A 41 -32.34 -12.64 27.13
N VAL A 42 -32.33 -11.66 28.05
CA VAL A 42 -31.74 -11.81 29.39
C VAL A 42 -32.66 -12.58 30.33
N ALA A 43 -33.98 -12.51 30.14
CA ALA A 43 -34.96 -13.21 30.97
C ALA A 43 -35.17 -14.68 30.55
N ASP A 44 -35.28 -14.98 29.25
CA ASP A 44 -35.75 -16.30 28.79
C ASP A 44 -34.65 -17.21 28.20
N ILE A 45 -33.50 -16.67 27.78
CA ILE A 45 -32.48 -17.45 27.04
C ILE A 45 -31.28 -17.82 27.93
N LEU A 46 -30.98 -17.06 28.98
CA LEU A 46 -29.84 -17.28 29.87
C LEU A 46 -30.16 -16.84 31.30
N PRO A 47 -30.70 -17.73 32.15
CA PRO A 47 -30.90 -17.45 33.58
C PRO A 47 -29.60 -16.92 34.21
N ARG A 48 -29.70 -15.96 35.15
CA ARG A 48 -28.54 -15.31 35.80
C ARG A 48 -27.46 -16.31 36.22
N GLU A 49 -27.87 -17.40 36.84
CA GLU A 49 -26.99 -18.48 37.31
C GLU A 49 -26.26 -19.18 36.16
N THR A 50 -26.93 -19.39 35.02
CA THR A 50 -26.34 -19.97 33.81
C THR A 50 -25.34 -19.00 33.17
N PHE A 51 -25.64 -17.70 33.17
CA PHE A 51 -24.73 -16.68 32.67
C PHE A 51 -23.46 -16.57 33.53
N GLU A 52 -23.61 -16.52 34.86
CA GLU A 52 -22.48 -16.54 35.80
C GLU A 52 -21.62 -17.80 35.64
N TRP A 53 -22.26 -18.96 35.48
CA TRP A 53 -21.57 -20.23 35.22
C TRP A 53 -20.79 -20.20 33.90
N LYS A 54 -21.39 -19.70 32.80
CA LYS A 54 -20.69 -19.54 31.52
C LYS A 54 -19.51 -18.58 31.62
N LEU A 55 -19.63 -17.48 32.36
CA LEU A 55 -18.52 -16.55 32.61
C LEU A 55 -17.39 -17.21 33.41
N LYS A 56 -17.72 -18.03 34.41
CA LYS A 56 -16.72 -18.81 35.16
C LYS A 56 -16.00 -19.82 34.27
N ILE A 57 -16.72 -20.51 33.38
CA ILE A 57 -16.11 -21.40 32.39
C ILE A 57 -15.19 -20.62 31.45
N LEU A 58 -15.66 -19.50 30.89
CA LEU A 58 -14.85 -18.66 30.00
C LEU A 58 -13.58 -18.18 30.69
N LYS A 59 -13.67 -17.76 31.95
CA LYS A 59 -12.51 -17.33 32.75
C LYS A 59 -11.53 -18.47 33.04
N SER A 60 -12.03 -19.67 33.32
CA SER A 60 -11.19 -20.85 33.54
C SER A 60 -10.52 -21.33 32.25
N ALA A 61 -11.30 -21.43 31.17
CA ALA A 61 -10.83 -21.81 29.84
C ALA A 61 -9.82 -20.80 29.28
N SER A 62 -10.05 -19.49 29.48
CA SER A 62 -9.09 -18.46 29.09
C SER A 62 -7.82 -18.54 29.92
N GLY A 63 -7.90 -18.73 31.24
CA GLY A 63 -6.72 -18.94 32.09
C GLY A 63 -5.88 -20.14 31.65
N PHE A 64 -6.53 -21.26 31.35
CA PHE A 64 -5.88 -22.47 30.84
C PHE A 64 -5.20 -22.24 29.48
N ALA A 65 -5.92 -21.67 28.51
CA ALA A 65 -5.37 -21.35 27.19
C ALA A 65 -4.19 -20.37 27.32
N ASN A 66 -4.36 -19.27 28.04
CA ASN A 66 -3.34 -18.25 28.26
C ASN A 66 -2.06 -18.82 28.86
N SER A 67 -2.18 -19.72 29.84
CA SER A 67 -1.02 -20.37 30.46
C SER A 67 -0.22 -21.26 29.51
N ARG A 68 -0.74 -21.59 28.32
CA ARG A 68 -0.10 -22.51 27.37
C ARG A 68 0.17 -21.89 26.00
N LEU A 69 -0.34 -20.69 25.73
CA LEU A 69 -0.16 -20.03 24.43
C LEU A 69 1.32 -19.74 24.12
N HIS A 70 2.14 -19.47 25.13
CA HIS A 70 3.60 -19.35 24.99
C HIS A 70 4.29 -20.63 24.44
N THR A 71 3.63 -21.79 24.53
CA THR A 71 4.16 -23.06 23.99
C THR A 71 3.86 -23.25 22.51
N VAL A 72 2.90 -22.50 21.96
CA VAL A 72 2.51 -22.58 20.55
C VAL A 72 3.54 -21.82 19.74
N LYS A 73 4.53 -22.50 19.17
CA LYS A 73 5.55 -21.85 18.32
C LYS A 73 5.13 -21.71 16.85
N ALA A 74 3.95 -22.20 16.50
CA ALA A 74 3.42 -22.19 15.14
C ALA A 74 2.70 -20.87 14.85
N GLN A 75 2.95 -20.30 13.68
CA GLN A 75 2.19 -19.13 13.21
C GLN A 75 0.71 -19.51 13.06
N THR A 76 -0.19 -18.74 13.65
CA THR A 76 -1.59 -19.12 13.80
C THR A 76 -2.51 -17.97 13.37
N LEU A 77 -3.43 -18.26 12.44
CA LEU A 77 -4.50 -17.35 12.05
C LEU A 77 -5.69 -17.53 13.01
N LEU A 78 -6.09 -16.48 13.73
CA LEU A 78 -7.25 -16.52 14.63
C LEU A 78 -8.42 -15.71 14.06
N LEU A 79 -9.48 -16.41 13.67
CA LEU A 79 -10.75 -15.81 13.28
C LEU A 79 -11.62 -15.71 14.53
N SER A 80 -11.80 -14.50 15.08
CA SER A 80 -12.65 -14.27 16.25
C SER A 80 -13.81 -13.31 15.94
N ARG A 81 -14.97 -13.57 16.54
CA ARG A 81 -16.15 -12.71 16.45
C ARG A 81 -16.42 -12.10 17.82
N SER A 82 -16.52 -10.77 17.88
CA SER A 82 -17.10 -10.10 19.03
C SER A 82 -18.59 -9.85 18.77
N LEU A 83 -19.44 -10.03 19.79
CA LEU A 83 -20.87 -9.72 19.72
C LEU A 83 -21.16 -8.25 20.10
N LEU A 84 -20.18 -7.54 20.67
CA LEU A 84 -20.32 -6.17 21.18
C LEU A 84 -19.63 -5.13 20.28
N TYR A 85 -18.77 -5.56 19.37
CA TYR A 85 -18.10 -4.75 18.36
C TYR A 85 -17.98 -5.56 17.07
N SER A 86 -17.69 -4.92 15.93
CA SER A 86 -17.52 -5.57 14.63
C SER A 86 -16.64 -6.84 14.69
N THR A 87 -16.75 -7.76 13.73
CA THR A 87 -15.82 -8.90 13.65
C THR A 87 -14.39 -8.41 13.50
N ILE A 88 -13.49 -8.95 14.34
CA ILE A 88 -12.07 -8.62 14.33
C ILE A 88 -11.31 -9.90 13.96
N ILE A 89 -10.53 -9.88 12.87
CA ILE A 89 -9.66 -11.00 12.53
C ILE A 89 -8.27 -10.69 13.05
N HIS A 90 -7.79 -11.49 13.98
CA HIS A 90 -6.44 -11.32 14.47
C HIS A 90 -5.51 -12.35 13.82
N ILE A 91 -4.44 -11.89 13.17
CA ILE A 91 -3.38 -12.77 12.67
C ILE A 91 -2.22 -12.64 13.65
N PHE A 92 -2.00 -13.66 14.47
CA PHE A 92 -0.99 -13.58 15.52
C PHE A 92 0.31 -14.27 15.09
N TYR A 93 1.44 -13.60 15.33
CA TYR A 93 2.74 -14.24 15.54
C TYR A 93 2.96 -14.32 17.06
N VAL A 94 2.22 -15.22 17.70
CA VAL A 94 2.39 -15.73 19.07
C VAL A 94 3.03 -14.76 20.09
N ASP A 95 2.18 -14.08 20.87
CA ASP A 95 2.13 -14.23 22.34
C ASP A 95 0.89 -13.50 22.87
N PHE A 96 -0.15 -14.28 23.14
CA PHE A 96 -1.51 -13.84 23.51
C PHE A 96 -1.63 -13.28 24.94
N ILE A 97 -0.50 -13.05 25.64
CA ILE A 97 -0.49 -12.90 27.10
C ILE A 97 -1.08 -11.56 27.59
N TYR A 98 -1.20 -10.53 26.74
CA TYR A 98 -1.53 -9.18 27.22
C TYR A 98 -2.91 -8.61 26.81
N PHE A 99 -3.52 -9.10 25.72
CA PHE A 99 -4.67 -8.42 25.11
C PHE A 99 -5.98 -8.58 25.87
N LEU A 100 -6.31 -9.79 26.35
CA LEU A 100 -7.58 -10.04 27.05
C LEU A 100 -7.58 -9.59 28.51
N SER A 101 -6.41 -9.37 29.11
CA SER A 101 -6.28 -8.95 30.51
C SER A 101 -6.09 -7.44 30.70
N ASN A 102 -5.59 -6.71 29.69
CA ASN A 102 -5.09 -5.33 29.88
C ASN A 102 -5.46 -4.33 28.77
N TRP A 103 -6.69 -4.38 28.23
CA TRP A 103 -7.19 -3.40 27.23
C TRP A 103 -7.04 -1.91 27.65
N GLN A 104 -7.01 -1.62 28.96
CA GLN A 104 -6.78 -0.26 29.49
C GLN A 104 -5.30 0.06 29.80
N TYR A 105 -4.41 -0.93 29.84
CA TYR A 105 -3.01 -0.79 30.29
C TYR A 105 -1.98 -0.93 29.16
N SER A 106 -2.39 -1.35 27.97
CA SER A 106 -1.49 -1.59 26.82
C SER A 106 -0.88 -0.32 26.19
N GLN A 107 -1.20 0.87 26.68
CA GLN A 107 -0.59 2.12 26.21
C GLN A 107 0.74 2.48 26.93
N LYS A 108 1.23 1.66 27.87
CA LYS A 108 2.35 2.06 28.76
C LYS A 108 3.46 1.03 29.02
N ALA A 109 3.43 -0.17 28.44
CA ALA A 109 4.42 -1.20 28.78
C ALA A 109 5.37 -1.50 27.62
N ASN A 110 6.60 -0.98 27.73
CA ASN A 110 7.77 -1.44 26.97
C ASN A 110 8.05 -2.93 27.26
N HIS A 111 8.53 -3.61 26.22
CA HIS A 111 9.36 -4.84 26.21
C HIS A 111 8.75 -6.13 25.62
N SER A 112 9.22 -6.39 24.41
CA SER A 112 9.97 -7.58 23.97
C SER A 112 9.22 -8.75 23.33
N ALA A 113 9.59 -8.98 22.05
CA ALA A 113 9.65 -10.24 21.33
C ALA A 113 8.34 -10.89 20.84
N VAL A 114 7.28 -10.11 20.64
CA VAL A 114 6.02 -10.58 20.05
C VAL A 114 5.74 -9.85 18.74
N ARG A 115 5.51 -10.57 17.65
CA ARG A 115 5.10 -9.98 16.36
C ARG A 115 3.58 -10.16 16.26
N GLU A 116 2.80 -9.11 16.45
CA GLU A 116 1.33 -9.22 16.37
C GLU A 116 0.82 -8.51 15.12
N ASP A 117 0.01 -9.18 14.30
CA ASP A 117 -0.61 -8.57 13.12
C ASP A 117 -2.14 -8.59 13.34
N ALA A 118 -2.66 -7.69 14.18
CA ALA A 118 -4.09 -7.63 14.49
C ALA A 118 -4.86 -6.84 13.40
N TYR A 119 -5.77 -7.49 12.68
CA TYR A 119 -6.58 -6.85 11.64
C TYR A 119 -8.00 -6.55 12.13
N ARG A 120 -8.28 -5.27 12.39
CA ARG A 120 -9.63 -4.82 12.74
C ARG A 120 -10.41 -4.50 11.49
N PHE A 121 -11.57 -5.15 11.33
CA PHE A 121 -12.52 -4.84 10.29
C PHE A 121 -13.77 -4.23 10.92
N SER A 122 -14.20 -3.07 10.44
CA SER A 122 -15.55 -2.58 10.65
C SER A 122 -16.48 -3.33 9.68
N ASN A 123 -17.63 -3.78 10.17
CA ASN A 123 -18.74 -4.38 9.38
C ASN A 123 -18.69 -5.85 8.93
N ALA A 124 -17.81 -6.72 9.44
CA ALA A 124 -18.01 -8.15 9.21
C ALA A 124 -19.05 -8.69 10.22
N ALA A 125 -20.31 -8.84 9.83
CA ALA A 125 -21.32 -9.49 10.68
C ALA A 125 -21.21 -11.03 10.61
N TYR A 126 -20.63 -11.57 9.52
CA TYR A 126 -20.48 -13.00 9.28
C TYR A 126 -19.19 -13.31 8.48
N VAL A 127 -18.19 -13.93 9.11
CA VAL A 127 -16.88 -14.28 8.51
C VAL A 127 -16.99 -15.21 7.28
N CYS A 128 -18.09 -15.94 7.13
CA CYS A 128 -18.25 -16.98 6.11
C CYS A 128 -19.55 -16.90 5.30
N GLN A 129 -20.34 -15.82 5.41
CA GLN A 129 -21.68 -15.76 4.79
C GLN A 129 -22.03 -14.45 4.06
N GLU A 130 -21.16 -13.42 4.05
CA GLU A 130 -21.43 -12.17 3.33
C GLU A 130 -20.21 -11.65 2.55
N ASP A 131 -20.50 -10.96 1.44
CA ASP A 131 -19.58 -10.37 0.44
C ASP A 131 -18.54 -9.36 0.98
N GLY A 132 -18.47 -9.14 2.30
CA GLY A 132 -17.66 -8.11 2.94
C GLY A 132 -16.25 -8.51 3.34
N LEU A 133 -15.97 -9.81 3.55
CA LEU A 133 -14.68 -10.25 4.09
C LEU A 133 -14.00 -11.32 3.23
N ASP A 134 -12.90 -10.93 2.59
CA ASP A 134 -12.11 -11.80 1.72
C ASP A 134 -10.91 -12.37 2.49
N VAL A 135 -11.08 -13.56 3.07
CA VAL A 135 -10.04 -14.25 3.85
C VAL A 135 -8.81 -14.55 2.98
N GLU A 136 -8.99 -14.79 1.68
CA GLU A 136 -7.89 -15.05 0.76
C GLU A 136 -7.02 -13.80 0.58
N THR A 137 -7.64 -12.64 0.33
CA THR A 137 -6.93 -11.36 0.25
C THR A 137 -6.19 -11.04 1.53
N ILE A 138 -6.78 -11.36 2.69
CA ILE A 138 -6.16 -11.14 4.00
C ILE A 138 -4.92 -12.03 4.16
N ILE A 139 -5.01 -13.32 3.82
CA ILE A 139 -3.90 -14.26 3.88
C ILE A 139 -2.75 -13.83 2.95
N LYS A 140 -3.08 -13.36 1.74
CA LYS A 140 -2.10 -12.79 0.78
C LYS A 140 -1.46 -11.53 1.34
N GLY A 141 -2.27 -10.56 1.78
CA GLY A 141 -1.83 -9.29 2.32
C GLY A 141 -0.92 -9.46 3.53
N ALA A 142 -1.25 -10.36 4.44
CA ALA A 142 -0.44 -10.66 5.62
C ALA A 142 0.81 -11.52 5.32
N SER A 143 1.06 -11.89 4.06
CA SER A 143 2.17 -12.78 3.66
C SER A 143 2.17 -14.11 4.44
N PHE A 144 0.98 -14.61 4.77
CA PHE A 144 0.79 -15.81 5.57
C PHE A 144 0.87 -17.08 4.73
N TYR A 145 0.38 -17.03 3.49
CA TYR A 145 0.48 -18.13 2.55
C TYR A 145 1.96 -18.38 2.19
N ARG A 146 2.41 -19.62 2.37
CA ARG A 146 3.74 -20.09 1.97
C ARG A 146 3.72 -21.58 1.65
N ARG A 147 4.54 -22.02 0.70
CA ARG A 147 4.65 -23.43 0.30
C ARG A 147 5.73 -24.17 1.08
N GLU A 148 6.73 -23.45 1.57
CA GLU A 148 7.85 -24.00 2.34
C GLU A 148 7.84 -23.51 3.79
N LYS A 149 8.90 -23.83 4.55
CA LYS A 149 9.04 -23.42 5.95
C LYS A 149 9.08 -21.89 6.14
N PHE A 150 9.67 -21.18 5.18
CA PHE A 150 9.80 -19.73 5.18
C PHE A 150 9.04 -19.14 3.99
N HIS A 151 8.48 -17.95 4.16
CA HIS A 151 7.76 -17.26 3.10
C HIS A 151 8.74 -16.73 2.03
N ASP A 152 8.47 -17.05 0.76
CA ASP A 152 9.19 -16.55 -0.41
C ASP A 152 8.30 -15.62 -1.22
N TYR A 153 8.58 -14.32 -1.19
CA TYR A 153 7.80 -13.28 -1.85
C TYR A 153 7.70 -13.40 -3.38
N VAL A 154 8.49 -14.26 -4.03
CA VAL A 154 8.38 -14.53 -5.46
C VAL A 154 7.65 -15.84 -5.71
N LYS A 155 8.06 -16.93 -5.05
CA LYS A 155 7.49 -18.28 -5.29
C LYS A 155 6.09 -18.47 -4.67
N ASP A 156 5.84 -17.85 -3.53
CA ASP A 156 4.57 -17.93 -2.80
C ASP A 156 3.60 -16.82 -3.22
N PHE A 157 4.01 -15.93 -4.12
CA PHE A 157 3.13 -14.87 -4.60
C PHE A 157 1.99 -15.43 -5.45
N VAL A 158 0.77 -14.99 -5.13
CA VAL A 158 -0.44 -15.28 -5.90
C VAL A 158 -0.94 -13.94 -6.45
N PRO A 159 -1.06 -13.78 -7.78
CA PRO A 159 -1.58 -12.56 -8.40
C PRO A 159 -2.98 -12.19 -7.87
N PRO A 160 -3.33 -10.90 -7.86
CA PRO A 160 -4.67 -10.47 -7.51
C PRO A 160 -5.68 -11.03 -8.52
N THR A 161 -6.79 -11.55 -8.00
CA THR A 161 -7.97 -11.90 -8.79
C THR A 161 -8.62 -10.64 -9.37
N PRO A 162 -9.45 -10.74 -10.42
CA PRO A 162 -10.17 -9.59 -10.96
C PRO A 162 -11.00 -8.85 -9.91
N SER A 163 -11.65 -9.57 -8.98
CA SER A 163 -12.42 -8.96 -7.89
C SER A 163 -11.56 -8.23 -6.88
N GLU A 164 -10.39 -8.78 -6.52
CA GLU A 164 -9.41 -8.10 -5.66
C GLU A 164 -8.91 -6.83 -6.32
N PHE A 165 -8.54 -6.91 -7.61
CA PHE A 165 -8.12 -5.76 -8.38
C PHE A 165 -9.20 -4.67 -8.45
N THR A 166 -10.45 -5.03 -8.77
CA THR A 166 -11.57 -4.08 -8.81
C THR A 166 -11.77 -3.41 -7.46
N LYS A 167 -11.75 -4.13 -6.33
CA LYS A 167 -11.88 -3.53 -4.99
C LYS A 167 -10.75 -2.53 -4.71
N ILE A 168 -9.51 -2.87 -5.06
CA ILE A 168 -8.34 -2.01 -4.88
C ILE A 168 -8.43 -0.77 -5.77
N TYR A 169 -8.80 -0.95 -7.04
CA TYR A 169 -8.99 0.14 -7.99
C TYR A 169 -10.11 1.09 -7.53
N GLU A 170 -11.27 0.56 -7.14
CA GLU A 170 -12.41 1.33 -6.64
C GLU A 170 -12.06 2.14 -5.39
N SER A 171 -11.26 1.56 -4.48
CA SER A 171 -10.76 2.25 -3.29
C SER A 171 -9.87 3.46 -3.63
N ASN A 172 -9.24 3.47 -4.81
CA ASN A 172 -8.41 4.56 -5.31
C ASN A 172 -9.12 5.41 -6.39
N ARG A 173 -10.34 5.06 -6.80
CA ARG A 173 -11.00 5.62 -7.98
C ARG A 173 -11.14 7.13 -7.93
N LEU A 174 -11.51 7.68 -6.78
CA LEU A 174 -11.67 9.13 -6.61
C LEU A 174 -10.33 9.86 -6.76
N ILE A 175 -9.26 9.31 -6.20
CA ILE A 175 -7.91 9.87 -6.30
C ILE A 175 -7.42 9.77 -7.75
N VAL A 176 -7.55 8.60 -8.38
CA VAL A 176 -7.16 8.38 -9.78
C VAL A 176 -7.95 9.29 -10.72
N ALA A 177 -9.26 9.47 -10.50
CA ALA A 177 -10.09 10.38 -11.28
C ALA A 177 -9.66 11.85 -11.10
N ALA A 178 -9.37 12.28 -9.86
CA ALA A 178 -8.90 13.64 -9.60
C ALA A 178 -7.51 13.91 -10.19
N MET A 179 -6.62 12.91 -10.18
CA MET A 179 -5.29 12.99 -10.78
C MET A 179 -5.33 12.89 -12.30
N SER A 180 -6.32 12.18 -12.87
CA SER A 180 -6.50 11.94 -14.31
C SER A 180 -5.15 11.60 -14.99
N PRO A 181 -4.55 10.44 -14.66
CA PRO A 181 -3.21 10.11 -15.10
C PRO A 181 -3.12 9.99 -16.63
N ILE A 182 -2.10 10.61 -17.21
CA ILE A 182 -1.80 10.51 -18.64
C ILE A 182 -0.56 9.64 -18.81
N MET A 183 -0.72 8.51 -19.50
CA MET A 183 0.36 7.58 -19.82
C MET A 183 0.94 7.90 -21.20
N LEU A 184 2.25 8.05 -21.30
CA LEU A 184 2.99 8.17 -22.56
C LEU A 184 4.09 7.11 -22.60
N SER A 185 4.30 6.48 -23.76
CA SER A 185 5.38 5.51 -23.95
C SER A 185 6.07 5.69 -25.30
N THR A 186 7.35 5.31 -25.38
CA THR A 186 8.13 5.33 -26.61
C THR A 186 8.09 3.97 -27.31
N LEU A 187 7.68 3.94 -28.59
CA LEU A 187 7.73 2.77 -29.46
C LEU A 187 9.18 2.41 -29.87
N GLU A 188 9.37 1.24 -30.47
CA GLU A 188 10.70 0.76 -30.90
C GLU A 188 11.38 1.69 -31.93
N ASP A 189 10.58 2.30 -32.81
CA ASP A 189 11.00 3.28 -33.82
C ASP A 189 11.35 4.66 -33.22
N GLY A 190 11.14 4.85 -31.91
CA GLY A 190 11.40 6.09 -31.19
C GLY A 190 10.21 7.05 -31.14
N LYS A 191 9.07 6.73 -31.74
CA LYS A 191 7.88 7.57 -31.68
C LYS A 191 7.24 7.53 -30.29
N ILE A 192 6.90 8.70 -29.74
CA ILE A 192 6.14 8.82 -28.50
C ILE A 192 4.65 8.67 -28.82
N VAL A 193 3.96 7.83 -28.06
CA VAL A 193 2.52 7.59 -28.19
C VAL A 193 1.81 7.72 -26.85
N LYS A 194 0.52 8.04 -26.90
CA LYS A 194 -0.37 7.99 -25.73
C LYS A 194 -0.65 6.53 -25.37
N GLY A 195 -0.74 6.26 -24.08
CA GLY A 195 -0.92 4.92 -23.51
C GLY A 195 0.41 4.18 -23.35
N LEU A 196 0.29 2.91 -22.99
CA LEU A 196 1.42 2.05 -22.66
C LEU A 196 1.89 1.16 -23.83
N ALA A 197 1.53 1.43 -25.08
CA ALA A 197 1.85 0.57 -26.23
C ALA A 197 3.37 0.32 -26.43
N GLY A 198 4.23 1.27 -26.07
CA GLY A 198 5.69 1.14 -26.16
C GLY A 198 6.34 0.25 -25.09
N ILE A 199 5.57 -0.24 -24.11
CA ILE A 199 6.11 -1.11 -23.05
C ILE A 199 6.38 -2.53 -23.59
N PRO A 200 7.53 -3.15 -23.30
CA PRO A 200 7.78 -4.54 -23.67
C PRO A 200 6.80 -5.50 -22.98
N SER A 201 6.11 -6.34 -23.77
CA SER A 201 5.17 -7.35 -23.24
C SER A 201 5.89 -8.47 -22.47
N ASP A 202 7.03 -8.93 -22.98
CA ASP A 202 7.78 -10.04 -22.41
C ASP A 202 8.89 -9.56 -21.49
N GLY A 203 8.99 -10.18 -20.32
CA GLY A 203 10.05 -9.93 -19.35
C GLY A 203 11.32 -10.76 -19.55
N PRO A 204 12.38 -10.46 -18.77
CA PRO A 204 12.39 -9.50 -17.68
C PRO A 204 12.47 -8.03 -18.15
N VAL A 205 11.67 -7.17 -17.53
CA VAL A 205 11.69 -5.71 -17.75
C VAL A 205 11.95 -5.02 -16.43
N LEU A 206 12.83 -4.02 -16.43
CA LEU A 206 13.16 -3.22 -15.26
C LEU A 206 12.79 -1.75 -15.51
N PHE A 207 11.76 -1.28 -14.83
CA PHE A 207 11.35 0.13 -14.83
C PHE A 207 12.16 0.90 -13.78
N ILE A 208 12.87 1.93 -14.23
CA ILE A 208 13.72 2.78 -13.39
C ILE A 208 13.25 4.22 -13.48
N GLY A 209 12.93 4.84 -12.35
CA GLY A 209 12.42 6.20 -12.32
C GLY A 209 12.70 6.96 -11.03
N TYR A 210 12.18 8.19 -10.97
CA TYR A 210 12.14 9.05 -9.80
C TYR A 210 10.99 8.63 -8.87
N HIS A 211 11.16 8.58 -7.55
CA HIS A 211 10.05 8.28 -6.63
C HIS A 211 9.26 9.54 -6.25
N MET A 212 7.95 9.58 -6.54
CA MET A 212 7.10 10.72 -6.11
C MET A 212 6.97 10.74 -4.59
N LEU A 213 6.73 11.93 -4.04
CA LEU A 213 6.33 12.11 -2.64
C LEU A 213 5.25 11.09 -2.21
N LEU A 214 5.52 10.39 -1.11
CA LEU A 214 4.69 9.34 -0.50
C LEU A 214 4.30 8.17 -1.43
N GLY A 215 4.89 8.06 -2.62
CA GLY A 215 4.51 7.04 -3.60
C GLY A 215 3.13 7.26 -4.22
N LEU A 216 2.67 8.51 -4.29
CA LEU A 216 1.38 8.87 -4.90
C LEU A 216 1.29 8.48 -6.38
N ASP A 217 2.42 8.26 -7.04
CA ASP A 217 2.53 7.79 -8.41
C ASP A 217 2.17 6.30 -8.59
N LEU A 218 2.18 5.50 -7.52
CA LEU A 218 2.12 4.04 -7.64
C LEU A 218 0.72 3.54 -8.00
N ALA A 219 -0.32 3.99 -7.28
CA ALA A 219 -1.66 3.47 -7.49
C ALA A 219 -2.18 3.73 -8.93
N PRO A 220 -2.09 4.95 -9.48
CA PRO A 220 -2.52 5.20 -10.87
C PRO A 220 -1.68 4.42 -11.88
N MET A 221 -0.36 4.31 -11.67
CA MET A 221 0.53 3.58 -12.58
C MET A 221 0.24 2.08 -12.60
N VAL A 222 0.22 1.43 -11.43
CA VAL A 222 0.00 -0.02 -11.33
C VAL A 222 -1.37 -0.41 -11.89
N CYS A 223 -2.40 0.40 -11.63
CA CYS A 223 -3.73 0.15 -12.18
C CYS A 223 -3.76 0.24 -13.70
N GLN A 224 -3.13 1.26 -14.30
CA GLN A 224 -3.11 1.40 -15.77
C GLN A 224 -2.28 0.31 -16.46
N PHE A 225 -1.18 -0.15 -15.86
CA PHE A 225 -0.43 -1.29 -16.40
C PHE A 225 -1.27 -2.58 -16.44
N MET A 226 -2.04 -2.83 -15.38
CA MET A 226 -2.96 -3.96 -15.32
C MET A 226 -4.09 -3.81 -16.33
N MET A 227 -4.70 -2.62 -16.44
CA MET A 227 -5.84 -2.36 -17.32
C MET A 227 -5.48 -2.35 -18.81
N GLU A 228 -4.43 -1.61 -19.20
CA GLU A 228 -4.06 -1.42 -20.62
C GLU A 228 -3.23 -2.58 -21.17
N ARG A 229 -2.41 -3.22 -20.35
CA ARG A 229 -1.40 -4.18 -20.80
C ARG A 229 -1.48 -5.56 -20.14
N ASN A 230 -2.34 -5.73 -19.13
CA ASN A 230 -2.36 -6.93 -18.29
C ASN A 230 -0.96 -7.28 -17.73
N ILE A 231 -0.18 -6.25 -17.40
CA ILE A 231 1.16 -6.38 -16.84
C ILE A 231 1.09 -6.09 -15.35
N LEU A 232 1.52 -7.05 -14.53
CA LEU A 232 1.66 -6.87 -13.10
C LEU A 232 3.06 -6.33 -12.76
N LEU A 233 3.12 -5.07 -12.33
CA LEU A 233 4.36 -4.44 -11.85
C LEU A 233 4.73 -4.97 -10.45
N ARG A 234 5.93 -5.54 -10.32
CA ARG A 234 6.49 -6.03 -9.06
C ARG A 234 7.38 -4.95 -8.45
N GLY A 235 6.81 -4.13 -7.56
CA GLY A 235 7.51 -3.01 -6.90
C GLY A 235 8.48 -3.46 -5.80
N MET A 236 9.71 -2.96 -5.87
CA MET A 236 10.74 -3.16 -4.85
C MET A 236 10.57 -2.13 -3.74
N ALA A 237 9.95 -2.53 -2.63
CA ALA A 237 9.49 -1.65 -1.57
C ALA A 237 10.39 -1.73 -0.32
N HIS A 238 10.37 -0.66 0.48
CA HIS A 238 11.18 -0.59 1.71
C HIS A 238 10.74 -1.70 2.69
N PRO A 239 11.66 -2.39 3.40
CA PRO A 239 11.32 -3.52 4.27
C PRO A 239 10.30 -3.19 5.36
N LEU A 240 10.19 -1.92 5.77
CA LEU A 240 9.20 -1.47 6.74
C LEU A 240 7.74 -1.70 6.32
N MET A 241 7.49 -1.85 5.02
CA MET A 241 6.15 -2.19 4.53
C MET A 241 5.82 -3.69 4.74
N PHE A 242 6.78 -4.48 5.24
CA PHE A 242 6.68 -5.93 5.42
C PHE A 242 7.07 -6.41 6.83
N PHE A 243 7.91 -5.65 7.53
CA PHE A 243 8.42 -5.98 8.86
C PHE A 243 8.03 -4.92 9.87
N ARG A 244 7.57 -5.36 11.05
CA ARG A 244 7.22 -4.49 12.17
C ARG A 244 8.49 -3.98 12.88
N ALA A 245 8.52 -2.69 13.20
CA ALA A 245 9.44 -2.11 14.19
C ALA A 245 9.10 -2.67 15.59
N LYS A 246 10.10 -2.80 16.47
CA LYS A 246 9.99 -3.57 17.73
C LYS A 246 8.84 -3.12 18.66
N ASP A 247 8.36 -1.88 18.55
CA ASP A 247 7.27 -1.35 19.41
C ASP A 247 6.23 -0.45 18.66
N GLY A 248 6.15 -0.51 17.31
CA GLY A 248 5.50 0.54 16.51
C GLY A 248 3.96 0.64 16.49
N ASP A 249 3.48 1.89 16.52
CA ASP A 249 2.10 2.45 16.40
C ASP A 249 1.48 2.43 14.98
N LEU A 250 2.19 1.95 13.95
CA LEU A 250 1.74 2.01 12.56
C LEU A 250 0.74 0.89 12.22
N PRO A 251 -0.48 1.20 11.72
CA PRO A 251 -1.46 0.18 11.34
C PRO A 251 -1.00 -0.61 10.11
N GLU A 252 -0.58 -1.86 10.32
CA GLU A 252 -0.04 -2.76 9.27
C GLU A 252 -1.03 -3.00 8.11
N SER A 253 -2.34 -2.90 8.36
CA SER A 253 -3.37 -3.04 7.33
C SER A 253 -3.20 -2.07 6.15
N THR A 254 -2.52 -0.94 6.36
CA THR A 254 -2.27 0.08 5.34
C THR A 254 -1.44 -0.45 4.16
N PHE A 255 -0.51 -1.40 4.42
CA PHE A 255 0.38 -1.93 3.37
C PHE A 255 -0.12 -3.23 2.72
N ASN A 256 -1.22 -3.81 3.21
CA ASN A 256 -1.82 -5.01 2.63
C ASN A 256 -2.07 -4.88 1.14
N THR A 257 -2.67 -3.76 0.72
CA THR A 257 -2.97 -3.49 -0.69
C THR A 257 -1.71 -3.53 -1.54
N VAL A 258 -0.62 -2.96 -1.04
CA VAL A 258 0.67 -2.93 -1.75
C VAL A 258 1.27 -4.34 -1.87
N ARG A 259 1.15 -5.16 -0.81
CA ARG A 259 1.57 -6.57 -0.81
C ARG A 259 0.72 -7.44 -1.75
N VAL A 260 -0.61 -7.30 -1.72
CA VAL A 260 -1.55 -7.99 -2.61
C VAL A 260 -1.29 -7.65 -4.08
N MET A 261 -0.96 -6.39 -4.37
CA MET A 261 -0.58 -5.94 -5.71
C MET A 261 0.84 -6.35 -6.14
N GLY A 262 1.56 -7.13 -5.33
CA GLY A 262 2.81 -7.77 -5.73
C GLY A 262 4.09 -7.01 -5.36
N ALA A 263 4.01 -6.02 -4.49
CA ALA A 263 5.22 -5.42 -3.92
C ALA A 263 6.00 -6.44 -3.06
N ILE A 264 7.31 -6.27 -3.02
CA ILE A 264 8.25 -7.20 -2.40
C ILE A 264 9.38 -6.42 -1.72
N PRO A 265 9.88 -6.85 -0.54
CA PRO A 265 10.94 -6.11 0.14
C PRO A 265 12.21 -6.07 -0.71
N VAL A 266 12.81 -4.88 -0.78
CA VAL A 266 14.04 -4.64 -1.52
C VAL A 266 15.21 -5.42 -0.90
N THR A 267 15.66 -6.44 -1.62
CA THR A 267 16.88 -7.21 -1.32
C THR A 267 17.50 -7.70 -2.61
N ALA A 268 18.83 -7.93 -2.63
CA ALA A 268 19.50 -8.48 -3.81
C ALA A 268 18.94 -9.86 -4.21
N THR A 269 18.59 -10.70 -3.23
CA THR A 269 18.00 -12.03 -3.46
C THR A 269 16.63 -11.95 -4.11
N ASN A 270 15.75 -11.06 -3.63
CA ASN A 270 14.43 -10.88 -4.23
C ASN A 270 14.53 -10.29 -5.62
N PHE A 271 15.44 -9.33 -5.81
CA PHE A 271 15.66 -8.72 -7.11
C PHE A 271 16.12 -9.75 -8.15
N TYR A 272 17.09 -10.60 -7.77
CA TYR A 272 17.53 -11.73 -8.58
C TYR A 272 16.36 -12.66 -8.94
N LYS A 273 15.53 -13.05 -7.97
CA LYS A 273 14.40 -13.96 -8.19
C LYS A 273 13.37 -13.36 -9.16
N LEU A 274 13.03 -12.08 -9.04
CA LEU A 274 12.11 -11.41 -9.96
C LEU A 274 12.63 -11.40 -11.40
N LEU A 275 13.90 -11.05 -11.61
CA LEU A 275 14.49 -11.03 -12.94
C LEU A 275 14.62 -12.45 -13.52
N SER A 276 15.00 -13.43 -12.70
CA SER A 276 15.05 -14.84 -13.10
C SER A 276 13.69 -15.43 -13.49
N SER A 277 12.61 -14.92 -12.90
CA SER A 277 11.23 -15.31 -13.21
C SER A 277 10.62 -14.50 -14.35
N LYS A 278 11.44 -13.70 -15.06
CA LYS A 278 11.02 -12.85 -16.19
C LYS A 278 9.91 -11.86 -15.80
N SER A 279 9.93 -11.36 -14.57
CA SER A 279 8.94 -10.40 -14.08
C SER A 279 9.16 -8.99 -14.65
N HIS A 280 8.10 -8.18 -14.62
CA HIS A 280 8.16 -6.72 -14.79
C HIS A 280 8.41 -6.07 -13.44
N VAL A 281 9.62 -5.55 -13.24
CA VAL A 281 10.11 -5.05 -11.94
C VAL A 281 10.12 -3.54 -11.93
N LEU A 282 9.58 -2.93 -10.87
CA LEU A 282 9.62 -1.49 -10.63
C LEU A 282 10.63 -1.18 -9.52
N LEU A 283 11.62 -0.33 -9.81
CA LEU A 283 12.67 0.06 -8.87
C LEU A 283 12.91 1.57 -8.93
N TYR A 284 12.86 2.20 -7.76
CA TYR A 284 13.31 3.59 -7.56
C TYR A 284 14.69 3.58 -6.90
N PRO A 285 15.77 3.94 -7.60
CA PRO A 285 17.11 3.88 -7.02
C PRO A 285 17.31 4.79 -5.80
N GLY A 286 16.61 5.93 -5.72
CA GLY A 286 16.64 6.78 -4.53
C GLY A 286 15.76 6.29 -3.38
N GLY A 287 14.92 5.29 -3.62
CA GLY A 287 14.14 4.58 -2.60
C GLY A 287 13.32 5.50 -1.71
N MET A 288 13.34 5.22 -0.40
CA MET A 288 12.58 6.01 0.58
C MET A 288 13.04 7.47 0.62
N ARG A 289 14.33 7.78 0.44
CA ARG A 289 14.84 9.15 0.50
C ARG A 289 14.20 10.09 -0.53
N GLU A 290 13.88 9.57 -1.71
CA GLU A 290 13.08 10.30 -2.71
C GLU A 290 11.60 10.31 -2.34
N ALA A 291 11.04 9.20 -1.84
CA ALA A 291 9.63 9.12 -1.44
C ALA A 291 9.24 10.07 -0.29
N ILE A 292 10.19 10.46 0.57
CA ILE A 292 10.01 11.45 1.65
C ILE A 292 10.94 12.65 1.44
N HIS A 293 11.03 13.11 0.20
CA HIS A 293 11.88 14.26 -0.13
C HIS A 293 11.41 15.55 0.57
N MET A 294 12.35 16.47 0.76
CA MET A 294 12.14 17.74 1.45
C MET A 294 11.61 18.82 0.51
N LYS A 295 11.32 20.00 1.06
CA LYS A 295 10.88 21.17 0.31
C LYS A 295 11.93 21.57 -0.73
N GLY A 296 11.48 21.76 -1.97
CA GLY A 296 12.35 22.13 -3.09
C GLY A 296 13.17 20.97 -3.66
N GLU A 297 12.93 19.74 -3.21
CA GLU A 297 13.56 18.52 -3.75
C GLU A 297 12.67 17.77 -4.76
N GLN A 298 11.49 18.32 -5.08
CA GLN A 298 10.61 17.78 -6.12
C GLN A 298 11.41 17.53 -7.40
N TYR A 299 11.22 16.35 -8.00
CA TYR A 299 11.87 15.95 -9.25
C TYR A 299 13.41 15.84 -9.21
N LYS A 300 14.05 15.86 -8.04
CA LYS A 300 15.50 15.61 -7.92
C LYS A 300 15.78 14.11 -7.85
N LEU A 301 16.77 13.66 -8.62
CA LEU A 301 17.23 12.27 -8.59
C LEU A 301 18.31 12.06 -7.51
N ILE A 302 17.86 11.66 -6.32
CA ILE A 302 18.70 11.40 -5.15
C ILE A 302 19.09 9.92 -5.17
N TRP A 303 19.83 9.53 -6.20
CA TRP A 303 20.26 8.15 -6.40
C TRP A 303 21.62 7.89 -5.76
N PRO A 304 21.89 6.66 -5.27
CA PRO A 304 23.18 6.32 -4.67
C PRO A 304 24.32 6.45 -5.68
N GLU A 305 25.53 6.71 -5.21
CA GLU A 305 26.71 6.83 -6.08
C GLU A 305 27.05 5.52 -6.78
N GLN A 306 26.83 4.40 -6.09
CA GLN A 306 27.04 3.06 -6.60
C GLN A 306 25.72 2.28 -6.53
N SER A 307 25.35 1.64 -7.64
CA SER A 307 24.17 0.79 -7.69
C SER A 307 24.42 -0.42 -8.58
N GLU A 308 24.04 -1.59 -8.08
CA GLU A 308 24.29 -2.87 -8.72
C GLU A 308 23.16 -3.30 -9.67
N PHE A 309 22.11 -2.47 -9.83
CA PHE A 309 20.95 -2.90 -10.61
C PHE A 309 21.26 -3.09 -12.09
N VAL A 310 22.20 -2.33 -12.65
CA VAL A 310 22.62 -2.45 -14.06
C VAL A 310 23.26 -3.81 -14.32
N ARG A 311 24.18 -4.22 -13.43
CA ARG A 311 24.87 -5.51 -13.53
C ARG A 311 23.89 -6.66 -13.40
N MET A 312 22.96 -6.57 -12.44
CA MET A 312 21.93 -7.58 -12.27
C MET A 312 20.98 -7.65 -13.47
N ALA A 313 20.55 -6.51 -14.02
CA ALA A 313 19.70 -6.47 -15.22
C ALA A 313 20.40 -7.13 -16.41
N ALA A 314 21.69 -6.81 -16.64
CA ALA A 314 22.50 -7.39 -17.71
C ALA A 314 22.66 -8.90 -17.60
N ARG A 315 22.85 -9.43 -16.38
CA ARG A 315 22.95 -10.87 -16.12
C ARG A 315 21.72 -11.66 -16.61
N PHE A 316 20.54 -11.04 -16.61
CA PHE A 316 19.30 -11.66 -17.06
C PHE A 316 18.84 -11.17 -18.43
N GLY A 317 19.63 -10.33 -19.10
CA GLY A 317 19.25 -9.71 -20.37
C GLY A 317 17.97 -8.87 -20.26
N ALA A 318 17.73 -8.23 -19.11
CA ALA A 318 16.52 -7.47 -18.87
C ALA A 318 16.48 -6.17 -19.67
N LYS A 319 15.31 -5.81 -20.21
CA LYS A 319 15.09 -4.50 -20.83
C LYS A 319 14.94 -3.46 -19.75
N ILE A 320 15.75 -2.39 -19.77
CA ILE A 320 15.64 -1.29 -18.81
C ILE A 320 14.80 -0.17 -19.42
N VAL A 321 13.70 0.19 -18.79
CA VAL A 321 12.82 1.29 -19.22
C VAL A 321 13.02 2.46 -18.26
N PRO A 322 13.77 3.51 -18.64
CA PRO A 322 13.81 4.74 -17.88
C PRO A 322 12.46 5.43 -17.99
N PHE A 323 11.90 5.88 -16.87
CA PHE A 323 10.63 6.59 -16.85
C PHE A 323 10.61 7.71 -15.83
N ALA A 324 9.66 8.62 -15.98
CA ALA A 324 9.39 9.66 -15.01
C ALA A 324 7.91 9.95 -14.89
N HIS A 325 7.54 10.59 -13.80
CA HIS A 325 6.24 11.20 -13.61
C HIS A 325 6.37 12.65 -13.12
N VAL A 326 5.37 13.45 -13.48
CA VAL A 326 5.30 14.87 -13.16
C VAL A 326 3.86 15.23 -12.79
N GLY A 327 3.67 16.01 -11.73
CA GLY A 327 2.36 16.47 -11.25
C GLY A 327 2.25 16.64 -9.74
N GLU A 328 3.23 16.17 -8.95
CA GLU A 328 3.16 16.23 -7.47
C GLU A 328 2.98 17.67 -6.94
N ASP A 329 3.63 18.63 -7.60
CA ASP A 329 3.58 20.06 -7.31
C ASP A 329 2.21 20.70 -7.61
N ASP A 330 1.39 20.04 -8.45
CA ASP A 330 0.01 20.44 -8.70
C ASP A 330 -0.96 19.90 -7.64
N PHE A 331 -0.60 18.83 -6.92
CA PHE A 331 -1.46 18.22 -5.90
C PHE A 331 -1.22 18.79 -4.51
N GLY A 332 0.02 19.15 -4.20
CA GLY A 332 0.34 19.71 -2.90
C GLY A 332 1.73 20.30 -2.80
N GLU A 333 1.97 21.01 -1.72
CA GLU A 333 3.26 21.59 -1.39
C GLU A 333 3.73 21.12 -0.02
N VAL A 334 4.99 20.70 0.05
CA VAL A 334 5.64 20.38 1.32
C VAL A 334 5.88 21.67 2.09
N VAL A 335 5.23 21.79 3.26
CA VAL A 335 5.29 22.98 4.11
C VAL A 335 6.03 22.75 5.43
N PHE A 336 6.15 21.49 5.87
CA PHE A 336 6.83 21.13 7.11
C PHE A 336 7.54 19.78 6.93
N ASP A 337 8.82 19.85 6.57
CA ASP A 337 9.66 18.68 6.26
C ASP A 337 10.60 18.32 7.41
N LEU A 338 11.51 17.37 7.17
CA LEU A 338 12.51 16.93 8.14
C LEU A 338 13.30 18.09 8.76
N ASN A 339 13.71 19.09 7.99
CA ASN A 339 14.53 20.20 8.48
C ASN A 339 13.78 21.06 9.50
N GLU A 340 12.49 21.32 9.28
CA GLU A 340 11.67 22.02 10.27
C GLU A 340 11.33 21.12 11.46
N GLN A 341 10.99 19.85 11.21
CA GLN A 341 10.66 18.88 12.26
C GLN A 341 11.81 18.67 13.23
N MET A 342 13.04 18.57 12.74
CA MET A 342 14.25 18.39 13.56
C MET A 342 14.56 19.59 14.49
N LYS A 343 13.98 20.77 14.22
CA LYS A 343 14.11 21.97 15.09
C LYS A 343 13.18 21.91 16.30
N ILE A 344 12.16 21.06 16.29
CA ILE A 344 11.19 20.92 17.37
C ILE A 344 11.52 19.67 18.20
N PRO A 345 11.82 19.80 19.50
CA PRO A 345 12.28 18.67 20.32
C PRO A 345 11.36 17.45 20.31
N TYR A 346 10.04 17.67 20.31
CA TYR A 346 9.05 16.59 20.24
C TYR A 346 9.16 15.76 18.96
N PHE A 347 9.18 16.41 17.79
CA PHE A 347 9.27 15.71 16.52
C PHE A 347 10.64 15.08 16.31
N LYS A 348 11.72 15.77 16.71
CA LYS A 348 13.06 15.22 16.70
C LYS A 348 13.14 13.90 17.48
N ALA A 349 12.67 13.88 18.72
CA ALA A 349 12.69 12.68 19.56
C ALA A 349 11.91 11.53 18.90
N LYS A 350 10.72 11.81 18.36
CA LYS A 350 9.92 10.80 17.64
C LYS A 350 10.60 10.27 16.38
N ILE A 351 11.22 11.14 15.58
CA ILE A 351 11.92 10.72 14.36
C ILE A 351 13.13 9.84 14.71
N GLU A 352 13.88 10.21 15.74
CA GLU A 352 15.03 9.43 16.22
C GLU A 352 14.58 8.06 16.74
N GLU A 353 13.53 8.01 17.56
CA GLU A 353 12.87 6.77 18.03
C GLU A 353 12.44 5.88 16.86
N TYR A 354 11.63 6.40 15.94
CA TYR A 354 11.18 5.63 14.76
C TYR A 354 12.35 5.21 13.88
N THR A 355 13.39 6.01 13.72
CA THR A 355 14.53 5.64 12.87
C THR A 355 15.34 4.50 13.51
N ASP A 356 15.56 4.54 14.82
CA ASP A 356 16.35 3.53 15.53
C ASP A 356 15.62 2.18 15.71
N GLU A 357 14.29 2.20 15.77
CA GLU A 357 13.49 0.95 15.83
C GLU A 357 13.41 0.19 14.51
N THR A 358 13.85 0.81 13.41
CA THR A 358 13.70 0.25 12.07
C THR A 358 14.91 -0.52 11.60
N VAL A 359 14.67 -1.56 10.80
CA VAL A 359 15.73 -2.38 10.22
C VAL A 359 16.56 -1.48 9.30
N ARG A 360 17.78 -1.13 9.74
CA ARG A 360 18.76 -0.45 8.90
C ARG A 360 19.01 -1.33 7.67
N LEU A 361 18.53 -0.89 6.51
CA LEU A 361 18.93 -1.47 5.22
C LEU A 361 20.45 -1.35 5.14
N GLY A 362 21.13 -2.50 5.02
CA GLY A 362 22.58 -2.70 4.85
C GLY A 362 23.48 -1.48 5.06
N THR A 363 24.41 -1.59 6.01
CA THR A 363 25.47 -0.64 6.38
C THR A 363 26.35 -0.08 5.24
N ASP A 364 26.08 -0.45 3.98
CA ASP A 364 26.96 -0.26 2.83
C ASP A 364 26.43 0.78 1.81
N VAL A 365 25.25 1.38 2.04
CA VAL A 365 24.80 2.53 1.22
C VAL A 365 25.34 3.81 1.86
N GLU A 366 26.54 4.21 1.46
CA GLU A 366 27.12 5.50 1.86
C GLU A 366 26.38 6.68 1.16
N GLY A 367 26.37 7.85 1.80
CA GLY A 367 25.83 9.09 1.23
C GLY A 367 24.36 9.40 1.57
N GLU A 368 23.75 10.32 0.83
CA GLU A 368 22.41 10.89 1.12
C GLU A 368 21.28 9.86 1.13
N VAL A 369 21.45 8.74 0.42
CA VAL A 369 20.46 7.65 0.35
C VAL A 369 20.54 6.71 1.55
N GLY A 370 21.70 6.62 2.22
CA GLY A 370 21.89 5.79 3.42
C GLY A 370 21.41 6.45 4.71
N ASN A 371 21.36 7.78 4.75
CA ASN A 371 20.92 8.54 5.92
C ASN A 371 19.38 8.70 5.93
N GLN A 372 18.67 7.58 6.13
CA GLN A 372 17.22 7.53 6.04
C GLN A 372 16.56 7.82 7.40
N LYS A 373 16.39 9.10 7.73
CA LYS A 373 15.54 9.50 8.85
C LYS A 373 14.07 9.37 8.46
N ILE A 374 13.36 8.51 9.16
CA ILE A 374 11.96 8.22 8.87
C ILE A 374 11.12 9.36 9.44
N HIS A 375 10.54 10.14 8.54
CA HIS A 375 9.68 11.25 8.87
C HIS A 375 8.51 11.29 7.88
N LEU A 376 7.42 11.94 8.29
CA LEU A 376 6.29 12.19 7.42
C LEU A 376 6.19 13.71 7.18
N PRO A 377 6.48 14.21 5.97
CA PRO A 377 6.34 15.63 5.68
C PRO A 377 4.87 16.03 5.71
N TRP A 378 4.59 17.26 6.14
CA TRP A 378 3.23 17.82 6.02
C TRP A 378 3.06 18.50 4.67
N ILE A 379 1.96 18.16 4.02
CA ILE A 379 1.63 18.60 2.66
C ILE A 379 0.39 19.48 2.73
N LEU A 380 0.51 20.68 2.21
CA LEU A 380 -0.63 21.57 1.99
C LEU A 380 -1.25 21.21 0.63
N PRO A 381 -2.50 20.71 0.56
CA PRO A 381 -3.12 20.34 -0.70
C PRO A 381 -3.41 21.57 -1.58
N LYS A 382 -3.31 21.39 -2.90
CA LYS A 382 -3.63 22.39 -3.92
C LYS A 382 -4.82 21.93 -4.76
N VAL A 383 -5.35 22.83 -5.60
CA VAL A 383 -6.34 22.46 -6.61
C VAL A 383 -5.68 21.50 -7.60
N PRO A 384 -6.15 20.25 -7.72
CA PRO A 384 -5.40 19.18 -8.35
C PRO A 384 -5.23 19.40 -9.85
N GLY A 385 -3.98 19.34 -10.30
CA GLY A 385 -3.62 19.26 -11.70
C GLY A 385 -3.80 17.85 -12.30
N GLN A 386 -3.03 17.57 -13.35
CA GLN A 386 -2.91 16.24 -13.94
C GLN A 386 -1.60 15.58 -13.55
N LEU A 387 -1.65 14.25 -13.42
CA LEU A 387 -0.45 13.42 -13.26
C LEU A 387 -0.03 12.89 -14.62
N TYR A 388 1.23 13.09 -14.99
CA TYR A 388 1.77 12.66 -16.28
C TYR A 388 2.85 11.62 -16.07
N TYR A 389 2.86 10.57 -16.89
CA TYR A 389 3.89 9.54 -16.92
C TYR A 389 4.49 9.47 -18.31
N TYR A 390 5.81 9.32 -18.37
CA TYR A 390 6.52 9.08 -19.62
C TYR A 390 7.53 7.96 -19.45
N PHE A 391 7.28 6.87 -20.19
CA PHE A 391 8.16 5.71 -20.31
C PHE A 391 9.02 5.88 -21.57
N GLY A 392 10.30 6.14 -21.36
CA GLY A 392 11.26 6.32 -22.44
C GLY A 392 11.57 5.03 -23.18
N LYS A 393 12.46 5.14 -24.18
CA LYS A 393 12.87 4.01 -25.02
C LYS A 393 13.51 2.89 -24.17
N PRO A 394 13.05 1.62 -24.29
CA PRO A 394 13.69 0.49 -23.64
C PRO A 394 15.17 0.34 -24.07
N ILE A 395 16.02 0.10 -23.08
CA ILE A 395 17.46 -0.13 -23.28
C ILE A 395 17.74 -1.63 -23.16
N GLU A 396 18.27 -2.20 -24.23
CA GLU A 396 18.64 -3.62 -24.26
C GLU A 396 19.94 -3.88 -23.49
N THR A 397 19.89 -4.90 -22.63
CA THR A 397 21.08 -5.43 -21.93
C THR A 397 21.41 -6.86 -22.36
N ALA A 398 20.51 -7.53 -23.09
CA ALA A 398 20.76 -8.84 -23.68
C ALA A 398 22.01 -8.79 -24.59
N GLY A 399 22.90 -9.77 -24.42
CA GLY A 399 24.19 -9.81 -25.14
C GLY A 399 25.30 -8.91 -24.56
N ARG A 400 25.00 -8.08 -23.56
CA ARG A 400 25.97 -7.16 -22.92
C ARG A 400 26.42 -7.61 -21.53
N GLU A 401 26.17 -8.87 -21.16
CA GLU A 401 26.49 -9.39 -19.82
C GLU A 401 27.98 -9.23 -19.50
N LYS A 402 28.89 -9.68 -20.38
CA LYS A 402 30.34 -9.59 -20.14
C LYS A 402 30.82 -8.14 -20.04
N GLU A 403 30.34 -7.27 -20.92
CA GLU A 403 30.65 -5.83 -20.93
C GLU A 403 30.20 -5.17 -19.63
N LEU A 404 28.95 -5.39 -19.23
CA LEU A 404 28.34 -4.74 -18.07
C LEU A 404 28.75 -5.38 -16.74
N MET A 405 29.53 -6.46 -16.74
CA MET A 405 30.17 -6.95 -15.52
C MET A 405 31.36 -6.08 -15.08
N GLU A 406 31.94 -5.30 -16.00
CA GLU A 406 32.96 -4.29 -15.69
C GLU A 406 32.32 -3.09 -14.97
N LYS A 407 32.92 -2.68 -13.85
CA LYS A 407 32.36 -1.65 -12.96
C LYS A 407 32.21 -0.30 -13.68
N GLU A 408 33.17 0.05 -14.52
CA GLU A 408 33.20 1.28 -15.30
C GLU A 408 32.08 1.31 -16.35
N LYS A 409 31.88 0.22 -17.09
CA LYS A 409 30.80 0.10 -18.10
C LYS A 409 29.42 0.05 -17.49
N ALA A 410 29.26 -0.66 -16.37
CA ALA A 410 28.03 -0.61 -15.59
C ALA A 410 27.71 0.82 -15.12
N ARG A 411 28.74 1.57 -14.68
CA ARG A 411 28.61 2.96 -14.22
C ARG A 411 28.27 3.92 -15.37
N GLU A 412 28.85 3.74 -16.56
CA GLU A 412 28.49 4.50 -17.77
C GLU A 412 26.99 4.34 -18.09
N LEU A 413 26.51 3.09 -18.14
CA LEU A 413 25.10 2.80 -18.41
C LEU A 413 24.18 3.30 -17.28
N TYR A 414 24.60 3.20 -16.01
CA TYR A 414 23.88 3.77 -14.87
C TYR A 414 23.67 5.28 -15.03
N LEU A 415 24.71 6.03 -15.41
CA LEU A 415 24.61 7.47 -15.65
C LEU A 415 23.76 7.80 -16.88
N GLN A 416 23.81 6.97 -17.94
CA GLN A 416 22.94 7.08 -19.10
C GLN A 416 21.47 6.92 -18.71
N ILE A 417 21.14 5.93 -17.86
CA ILE A 417 19.77 5.70 -17.37
C ILE A 417 19.31 6.88 -16.51
N LYS A 418 20.16 7.35 -15.59
CA LYS A 418 19.88 8.54 -14.76
C LYS A 418 19.61 9.78 -15.62
N SER A 419 20.39 9.97 -16.69
CA SER A 419 20.18 11.04 -17.68
C SER A 419 18.86 10.86 -18.44
N GLY A 420 18.55 9.63 -18.86
CA GLY A 420 17.28 9.28 -19.50
C GLY A 420 16.07 9.65 -18.64
N VAL A 421 16.10 9.33 -17.34
CA VAL A 421 15.04 9.72 -16.39
C VAL A 421 14.94 11.24 -16.27
N LYS A 422 16.07 11.97 -16.15
CA LYS A 422 16.05 13.45 -16.14
C LYS A 422 15.42 14.03 -17.40
N ASN A 423 15.75 13.49 -18.57
CA ASN A 423 15.18 13.94 -19.83
C ASN A 423 13.67 13.68 -19.88
N CYS A 424 13.20 12.55 -19.33
CA CYS A 424 11.77 12.28 -19.21
C CYS A 424 11.06 13.32 -18.32
N ILE A 425 11.67 13.69 -17.18
CA ILE A 425 11.16 14.75 -16.30
C ILE A 425 11.09 16.08 -17.06
N VAL A 426 12.17 16.48 -17.74
CA VAL A 426 12.23 17.75 -18.49
C VAL A 426 11.15 17.79 -19.56
N TYR A 427 11.03 16.73 -20.35
CA TYR A 427 10.01 16.60 -21.39
C TYR A 427 8.59 16.78 -20.83
N LEU A 428 8.27 16.08 -19.73
CA LEU A 428 6.95 16.17 -19.10
C LEU A 428 6.68 17.56 -18.52
N LYS A 429 7.68 18.18 -17.87
CA LYS A 429 7.56 19.54 -17.34
C LYS A 429 7.34 20.57 -18.44
N GLU A 430 7.93 20.40 -19.61
CA GLU A 430 7.71 21.30 -20.75
C GLU A 430 6.32 21.07 -21.36
N LYS A 431 5.96 19.83 -21.66
CA LYS A 431 4.71 19.50 -22.33
C LYS A 431 3.48 19.83 -21.48
N ARG A 432 3.53 19.63 -20.15
CA ARG A 432 2.39 19.92 -19.26
C ARG A 432 1.99 21.39 -19.22
N GLU A 433 2.93 22.32 -19.45
CA GLU A 433 2.62 23.76 -19.44
C GLU A 433 1.72 24.15 -20.60
N ASN A 434 1.78 23.41 -21.71
CA ASN A 434 0.93 23.59 -22.88
C ASN A 434 -0.39 22.79 -22.80
N ASN A 435 -0.70 22.15 -21.67
CA ASN A 435 -1.92 21.35 -21.54
C ASN A 435 -3.12 22.21 -21.13
N PRO A 436 -4.13 22.40 -22.01
CA PRO A 436 -5.33 23.16 -21.67
C PRO A 436 -6.19 22.49 -20.59
N TYR A 437 -6.00 21.18 -20.37
CA TYR A 437 -6.75 20.37 -19.40
C TYR A 437 -5.99 20.08 -18.11
N ARG A 438 -4.85 20.74 -17.87
CA ARG A 438 -4.10 20.59 -16.61
C ARG A 438 -4.98 20.92 -15.40
N ASN A 439 -5.78 21.98 -15.48
CA ASN A 439 -6.65 22.42 -14.39
C ASN A 439 -7.92 21.56 -14.30
N ILE A 440 -8.32 21.17 -13.07
CA ILE A 440 -9.54 20.38 -12.83
C ILE A 440 -10.82 20.99 -13.41
N LEU A 441 -10.98 22.32 -13.38
CA LEU A 441 -12.17 23.00 -13.91
C LEU A 441 -12.32 22.81 -15.42
N ALA A 442 -11.20 22.86 -16.16
CA ALA A 442 -11.21 22.62 -17.61
C ALA A 442 -11.64 21.17 -17.92
N ARG A 443 -11.16 20.20 -17.12
CA ARG A 443 -11.54 18.78 -17.25
C ARG A 443 -13.02 18.56 -16.95
N VAL A 444 -13.52 19.11 -15.85
CA VAL A 444 -14.93 18.98 -15.46
C VAL A 444 -15.84 19.62 -16.51
N THR A 445 -15.45 20.76 -17.08
CA THR A 445 -16.21 21.43 -18.16
C THR A 445 -16.24 20.57 -19.43
N TYR A 446 -15.10 19.97 -19.80
CA TYR A 446 -15.02 19.04 -20.92
C TYR A 446 -15.91 17.82 -20.72
N GLN A 447 -15.85 17.21 -19.53
CA GLN A 447 -16.65 16.04 -19.17
C GLN A 447 -18.14 16.34 -19.08
N ALA A 448 -18.54 17.52 -18.60
CA ALA A 448 -19.94 17.95 -18.57
C ALA A 448 -20.55 18.07 -19.98
N THR A 449 -19.72 18.36 -21.00
CA THR A 449 -20.15 18.54 -22.40
C THR A 449 -20.01 17.26 -23.23
N HIS A 450 -19.06 16.39 -22.91
CA HIS A 450 -18.74 15.19 -23.70
C HIS A 450 -19.09 13.87 -22.99
N GLY A 451 -19.54 13.92 -21.73
CA GLY A 451 -19.81 12.77 -20.87
C GLY A 451 -18.76 12.59 -19.76
N PHE A 452 -19.20 12.22 -18.56
CA PHE A 452 -18.32 12.07 -17.38
C PHE A 452 -17.32 10.90 -17.49
N THR A 453 -17.54 9.98 -18.44
CA THR A 453 -16.64 8.85 -18.73
C THR A 453 -15.72 9.11 -19.92
N SER A 454 -15.78 10.30 -20.52
CA SER A 454 -15.01 10.60 -21.72
C SER A 454 -13.55 10.87 -21.42
N ASP A 455 -12.67 10.31 -22.25
CA ASP A 455 -11.24 10.51 -22.14
C ASP A 455 -10.89 11.97 -22.40
N VAL A 456 -10.40 12.65 -21.37
CA VAL A 456 -10.01 14.05 -21.49
C VAL A 456 -8.76 14.15 -22.41
N PRO A 457 -8.76 15.05 -23.40
CA PRO A 457 -7.59 15.28 -24.24
C PRO A 457 -6.39 15.78 -23.42
N THR A 458 -5.21 15.68 -24.03
CA THR A 458 -3.95 16.21 -23.49
C THR A 458 -3.27 17.06 -24.57
N PHE A 459 -2.09 17.60 -24.28
CA PHE A 459 -1.22 18.25 -25.26
C PHE A 459 -0.87 17.35 -26.45
N ASP A 460 -0.51 17.98 -27.57
CA ASP A 460 -0.04 17.27 -28.77
C ASP A 460 1.36 16.67 -28.57
N LEU A 461 1.56 15.46 -29.09
CA LEU A 461 2.79 14.67 -28.96
C LEU A 461 3.87 15.13 -29.94
#